data_AF-A0AAW1XZI8-F1
#
_entry.id   AF-A0AAW1XZI8-F1
#
_cell.length_a   1.000
_cell.length_b   1.000
_cell.length_c   1.000
_cell.angle_alpha   90.00
_cell.angle_beta   90.00
_cell.angle_gamma   90.00
#
_symmetry.space_group_name_H-M   'P 1'
#
loop_
_entity.id
_entity.type
_entity.pdbx_description
1 polymer ?
#
loop_
_entity_poly.entity_id
_entity_poly.type
_entity_poly.pdbx_seq_one_letter_code
_entity_poly.pdbx_strand_id
1 'polypeptide(L)'
;MSSRRGSSNMRTRASLHPPNVARKRGKQKNGGRAVADEYDELPEKLTRTPQPRPSGPISAYLVEGLFEKRESKREEALASIIEGLNMNLSQNLLEEKFATFLYRCLNSVKKGSTKEVNNAFHVIGLLATIVGCEDKLSEIYRELLPVLSGTLKSGPTTVKILDCLAIIAFFGAINSEEAESAMHIIWNYINPEFGYDVNTKNNSVELLVAAIYAWLFLLSSMEGFRLSYIYWKGAISYFANLLDHNNKLVCGAASEALGLIFETGSLEKFWNEEQGSSPTYSQMQQSLVAHILKKVNSAYINLRTENNADKIRNVVRYFESAHVPAESLVVKRKVLTLSSWYQIIQLQFLKRFLADGFKKHMEENEKLQNLFEFNPRKSNNLGPELYVSTTDKISVRFFLPEERDQYMLTKEQRKKERVWRNSILDKAKTQLMTKHRLLSKELNSCDYD
;
A
#
# COMPACT_ATOMS: atom_id res chain seq x y z
N MET A 1 -75.81 -22.84 1.70
CA MET A 1 -75.96 -24.27 1.37
C MET A 1 -74.66 -24.95 1.79
N SER A 2 -74.66 -25.54 3.00
CA SER A 2 -74.48 -26.99 3.27
C SER A 2 -73.03 -27.46 3.04
N SER A 3 -72.29 -28.03 3.99
CA SER A 3 -72.71 -28.99 5.03
C SER A 3 -71.62 -29.25 6.10
N ARG A 4 -72.04 -29.16 7.38
CA ARG A 4 -71.84 -30.07 8.56
C ARG A 4 -70.42 -30.35 9.12
N ARG A 5 -70.15 -29.96 10.38
CA ARG A 5 -70.40 -30.63 11.70
C ARG A 5 -69.54 -31.89 11.90
N GLY A 6 -68.92 -32.18 13.05
CA GLY A 6 -68.93 -31.64 14.42
C GLY A 6 -67.79 -32.30 15.23
N SER A 7 -67.24 -31.64 16.25
CA SER A 7 -67.59 -31.76 17.69
C SER A 7 -66.86 -32.88 18.44
N SER A 8 -66.13 -32.50 19.52
CA SER A 8 -66.07 -33.16 20.84
C SER A 8 -64.80 -32.71 21.61
N ASN A 9 -64.90 -31.71 22.50
CA ASN A 9 -64.93 -31.79 23.99
C ASN A 9 -63.55 -32.07 24.65
N MET A 10 -62.99 -31.10 25.39
CA MET A 10 -63.06 -30.90 26.88
C MET A 10 -62.45 -32.10 27.65
N ARG A 11 -61.58 -31.99 28.68
CA ARG A 11 -61.30 -30.94 29.69
C ARG A 11 -60.10 -31.43 30.56
N THR A 12 -59.32 -30.51 31.13
CA THR A 12 -58.69 -30.46 32.50
C THR A 12 -58.26 -31.77 33.21
N ARG A 13 -57.14 -31.88 33.92
CA ARG A 13 -56.69 -31.07 35.08
C ARG A 13 -55.37 -31.68 35.67
N ALA A 14 -54.52 -30.83 36.28
CA ALA A 14 -53.68 -31.06 37.49
C ALA A 14 -52.63 -32.21 37.49
N SER A 15 -51.47 -32.20 38.16
CA SER A 15 -50.86 -31.33 39.17
C SER A 15 -49.46 -31.87 39.56
N LEU A 16 -48.54 -30.96 39.93
CA LEU A 16 -47.57 -31.02 41.05
C LEU A 16 -46.38 -32.03 41.05
N HIS A 17 -45.18 -31.42 41.06
CA HIS A 17 -43.87 -31.78 41.70
C HIS A 17 -43.95 -32.40 43.13
N PRO A 18 -42.84 -32.77 43.85
CA PRO A 18 -41.40 -33.12 43.56
C PRO A 18 -40.95 -34.35 44.43
N PRO A 19 -39.82 -34.46 45.21
CA PRO A 19 -38.38 -34.06 45.12
C PRO A 19 -37.33 -35.19 45.48
N ASN A 20 -36.02 -34.85 45.41
CA ASN A 20 -34.86 -35.29 46.24
C ASN A 20 -34.33 -36.75 46.22
N VAL A 21 -33.00 -36.91 46.22
CA VAL A 21 -32.16 -37.40 47.36
C VAL A 21 -30.70 -37.67 46.93
N ALA A 22 -29.77 -37.16 47.74
CA ALA A 22 -28.32 -37.43 47.72
C ALA A 22 -27.95 -38.79 48.34
N ARG A 23 -26.79 -39.37 47.98
CA ARG A 23 -26.10 -40.34 48.85
C ARG A 23 -24.57 -40.27 48.75
N LYS A 24 -23.96 -40.54 49.90
CA LYS A 24 -22.60 -40.25 50.36
C LYS A 24 -21.92 -41.59 50.76
N ARG A 25 -20.57 -41.59 50.86
CA ARG A 25 -19.64 -42.56 51.53
C ARG A 25 -19.08 -43.69 50.64
N GLY A 26 -17.82 -44.12 50.77
CA GLY A 26 -16.94 -44.04 51.94
C GLY A 26 -15.43 -44.21 51.67
N LYS A 27 -14.68 -44.03 52.76
CA LYS A 27 -13.22 -44.06 52.94
C LYS A 27 -12.68 -45.50 53.02
N GLN A 28 -11.40 -45.68 52.69
CA GLN A 28 -10.55 -46.66 53.37
C GLN A 28 -9.13 -46.10 53.56
N LYS A 29 -8.65 -46.18 54.81
CA LYS A 29 -7.30 -45.85 55.31
C LYS A 29 -6.60 -47.16 55.70
N ASN A 30 -5.28 -47.21 55.57
CA ASN A 30 -4.25 -47.75 56.49
C ASN A 30 -2.90 -47.58 55.76
N GLY A 31 -1.92 -46.77 56.21
CA GLY A 31 -1.15 -46.85 57.46
C GLY A 31 0.15 -47.64 57.16
N GLY A 32 1.38 -47.21 57.37
CA GLY A 32 2.01 -46.02 57.95
C GLY A 32 3.37 -46.46 58.54
N ARG A 33 4.47 -45.76 58.24
CA ARG A 33 5.58 -45.55 59.19
C ARG A 33 6.57 -44.50 58.67
N ALA A 34 6.91 -43.58 59.56
CA ALA A 34 7.80 -42.46 59.37
C ALA A 34 9.26 -42.84 59.63
N VAL A 35 10.18 -42.17 58.94
CA VAL A 35 11.45 -41.69 59.51
C VAL A 35 11.65 -40.28 58.98
N ALA A 36 11.92 -39.37 59.91
CA ALA A 36 12.21 -37.97 59.67
C ALA A 36 13.58 -37.82 59.00
N ASP A 37 13.70 -36.86 58.08
CA ASP A 37 14.86 -35.98 58.05
C ASP A 37 14.39 -34.60 57.56
N GLU A 38 14.79 -33.64 58.37
CA GLU A 38 14.58 -32.20 58.35
C GLU A 38 15.37 -31.57 57.20
N TYR A 39 14.73 -30.71 56.39
CA TYR A 39 15.26 -29.48 55.78
C TYR A 39 14.11 -28.80 55.00
N ASP A 40 13.48 -27.81 55.63
CA ASP A 40 12.61 -26.84 54.97
C ASP A 40 13.49 -25.84 54.21
N GLU A 41 13.40 -25.78 52.88
CA GLU A 41 13.42 -24.51 52.14
C GLU A 41 12.91 -24.71 50.69
N LEU A 42 12.05 -23.78 50.29
CA LEU A 42 11.16 -23.79 49.13
C LEU A 42 11.92 -23.77 47.79
N PRO A 43 11.44 -24.43 46.71
CA PRO A 43 12.06 -24.30 45.41
C PRO A 43 11.82 -22.90 44.82
N GLU A 44 12.93 -22.20 44.57
CA GLU A 44 13.01 -20.97 43.79
C GLU A 44 12.16 -21.07 42.52
N LYS A 45 11.27 -20.10 42.33
CA LYS A 45 10.71 -19.78 41.02
C LYS A 45 11.89 -19.46 40.10
N LEU A 46 12.24 -20.40 39.23
CA LEU A 46 12.99 -20.10 38.01
C LEU A 46 12.13 -19.17 37.14
N THR A 47 12.24 -17.88 37.42
CA THR A 47 11.91 -16.82 36.48
C THR A 47 12.77 -17.06 35.25
N ARG A 48 12.16 -17.64 34.20
CA ARG A 48 12.76 -17.67 32.87
C ARG A 48 12.97 -16.23 32.44
N THR A 49 14.17 -15.71 32.65
CA THR A 49 14.65 -14.52 31.96
C THR A 49 14.50 -14.76 30.46
N PRO A 50 13.87 -13.85 29.70
CA PRO A 50 13.84 -13.96 28.25
C PRO A 50 15.29 -14.00 27.77
N GLN A 51 15.71 -15.09 27.13
CA GLN A 51 17.01 -15.08 26.46
C GLN A 51 16.99 -13.99 25.39
N PRO A 52 18.07 -13.20 25.24
CA PRO A 52 18.17 -12.22 24.18
C PRO A 52 18.05 -12.96 22.85
N ARG A 53 17.16 -12.46 21.98
CA ARG A 53 17.00 -12.99 20.63
C ARG A 53 18.33 -12.86 19.91
N PRO A 54 18.76 -13.86 19.12
CA PRO A 54 19.96 -13.73 18.31
C PRO A 54 19.73 -12.67 17.24
N SER A 55 20.15 -11.44 17.51
CA SER A 55 20.26 -10.37 16.53
C SER A 55 21.44 -10.69 15.60
N GLY A 56 21.15 -11.30 14.46
CA GLY A 56 22.18 -11.76 13.52
C GLY A 56 21.67 -11.83 12.07
N PRO A 57 22.57 -11.99 11.09
CA PRO A 57 22.19 -12.21 9.70
C PRO A 57 21.27 -13.43 9.58
N ILE A 58 20.41 -13.42 8.56
CA ILE A 58 19.59 -14.59 8.24
C ILE A 58 20.53 -15.77 8.02
N SER A 59 20.38 -16.80 8.83
CA SER A 59 21.18 -18.03 8.74
C SER A 59 20.33 -19.17 8.20
N ALA A 60 20.98 -20.19 7.62
CA ALA A 60 20.31 -21.40 7.17
C ALA A 60 19.46 -22.05 8.29
N TYR A 61 19.91 -21.94 9.54
CA TYR A 61 19.20 -22.43 10.72
C TYR A 61 17.83 -21.76 10.93
N LEU A 62 17.70 -20.46 10.64
CA LEU A 62 16.40 -19.78 10.74
C LEU A 62 15.41 -20.29 9.68
N VAL A 63 15.91 -20.69 8.51
CA VAL A 63 15.10 -21.29 7.43
C VAL A 63 14.63 -22.69 7.82
N GLU A 64 15.47 -23.49 8.48
CA GLU A 64 15.09 -24.80 9.02
C GLU A 64 13.97 -24.68 10.07
N GLY A 65 13.97 -23.60 10.86
CA GLY A 65 12.89 -23.29 11.81
C GLY A 65 11.50 -23.18 11.17
N LEU A 66 11.39 -22.89 9.87
CA LEU A 66 10.11 -22.89 9.14
C LEU A 66 9.53 -24.30 8.93
N PHE A 67 10.33 -25.35 9.09
CA PHE A 67 9.91 -26.76 8.96
C PHE A 67 9.51 -27.38 10.30
N GLU A 68 9.66 -26.65 11.41
CA GLU A 68 9.31 -27.14 12.74
C GLU A 68 7.84 -27.55 12.84
N LYS A 69 7.60 -28.71 13.49
CA LYS A 69 6.24 -29.22 13.70
C LYS A 69 5.48 -28.35 14.68
N ARG A 70 6.17 -27.77 15.66
CA ARG A 70 5.57 -26.91 16.69
C ARG A 70 5.31 -25.51 16.15
N GLU A 71 4.06 -25.05 16.26
CA GLU A 71 3.62 -23.72 15.84
C GLU A 71 4.43 -22.60 16.48
N SER A 72 4.62 -22.64 17.81
CA SER A 72 5.39 -21.64 18.54
C SER A 72 6.83 -21.48 18.04
N LYS A 73 7.43 -22.56 17.52
CA LYS A 73 8.77 -22.53 16.93
C LYS A 73 8.79 -21.94 15.52
N ARG A 74 7.76 -22.22 14.71
CA ARG A 74 7.59 -21.56 13.41
C ARG A 74 7.34 -20.06 13.57
N GLU A 75 6.53 -19.64 14.55
CA GLU A 75 6.31 -18.23 14.85
C GLU A 75 7.60 -17.51 15.25
N GLU A 76 8.42 -18.13 16.10
CA GLU A 76 9.72 -17.62 16.55
C GLU A 76 10.70 -17.50 15.36
N ALA A 77 10.74 -18.50 14.48
CA ALA A 77 11.53 -18.47 13.26
C ALA A 77 11.11 -17.33 12.33
N LEU A 78 9.80 -17.18 12.05
CA LEU A 78 9.28 -16.09 11.21
C LEU A 78 9.61 -14.71 11.80
N ALA A 79 9.46 -14.53 13.10
CA ALA A 79 9.81 -13.27 13.76
C ALA A 79 11.31 -12.95 13.64
N SER A 80 12.17 -13.97 13.80
CA SER A 80 13.63 -13.82 13.64
C SER A 80 14.02 -13.52 12.19
N ILE A 81 13.30 -14.10 11.22
CA ILE A 81 13.49 -13.81 9.79
C ILE A 81 13.11 -12.36 9.49
N ILE A 82 12.00 -11.85 10.04
CA ILE A 82 11.59 -10.44 9.87
C ILE A 82 12.69 -9.51 10.40
N GLU A 83 13.21 -9.78 11.60
CA GLU A 83 14.29 -9.00 12.19
C GLU A 83 15.55 -9.05 11.32
N GLY A 84 15.92 -10.25 10.86
CA GLY A 84 17.06 -10.45 9.96
C GLY A 84 16.92 -9.71 8.62
N LEU A 85 15.74 -9.74 7.99
CA LEU A 85 15.47 -9.04 6.73
C LEU A 85 15.49 -7.51 6.88
N ASN A 86 15.04 -6.99 8.02
CA ASN A 86 15.11 -5.56 8.32
C ASN A 86 16.52 -5.08 8.69
N MET A 87 17.36 -5.96 9.25
CA MET A 87 18.70 -5.63 9.76
C MET A 87 19.85 -6.01 8.82
N ASN A 88 19.64 -6.87 7.83
CA ASN A 88 20.66 -7.25 6.85
C ASN A 88 20.05 -7.74 5.52
N LEU A 89 20.33 -7.02 4.43
CA LEU A 89 19.89 -7.38 3.08
C LEU A 89 20.85 -8.38 2.43
N SER A 90 21.01 -9.56 3.05
CA SER A 90 21.80 -10.63 2.43
C SER A 90 21.04 -11.24 1.24
N GLN A 91 21.10 -10.55 0.09
CA GLN A 91 20.40 -10.91 -1.15
C GLN A 91 20.73 -12.35 -1.59
N ASN A 92 21.98 -12.79 -1.46
CA ASN A 92 22.42 -14.13 -1.89
C ASN A 92 21.61 -15.28 -1.27
N LEU A 93 21.43 -15.27 0.05
CA LEU A 93 20.67 -16.32 0.75
C LEU A 93 19.17 -16.24 0.39
N LEU A 94 18.65 -15.02 0.26
CA LEU A 94 17.26 -14.81 -0.10
C LEU A 94 16.97 -15.34 -1.51
N GLU A 95 17.89 -15.11 -2.43
CA GLU A 95 17.77 -15.56 -3.80
C GLU A 95 17.87 -17.07 -3.94
N GLU A 96 18.80 -17.71 -3.20
CA GLU A 96 19.01 -19.15 -3.21
C GLU A 96 17.83 -19.90 -2.58
N LYS A 97 17.28 -19.38 -1.46
CA LYS A 97 16.21 -20.03 -0.70
C LYS A 97 14.82 -19.43 -0.96
N PHE A 98 14.67 -18.63 -2.02
CA PHE A 98 13.42 -17.91 -2.34
C PHE A 98 12.17 -18.78 -2.28
N ALA A 99 12.16 -19.89 -3.03
CA ALA A 99 11.03 -20.81 -3.09
C ALA A 99 10.71 -21.39 -1.70
N THR A 100 11.74 -21.65 -0.89
CA THR A 100 11.54 -22.13 0.49
C THR A 100 10.83 -21.07 1.32
N PHE A 101 11.29 -19.82 1.32
CA PHE A 101 10.61 -18.76 2.06
C PHE A 101 9.15 -18.59 1.61
N LEU A 102 8.91 -18.47 0.31
CA LEU A 102 7.58 -18.24 -0.24
C LEU A 102 6.60 -19.37 0.12
N TYR A 103 6.92 -20.62 -0.24
CA TYR A 103 6.00 -21.73 -0.04
C TYR A 103 5.84 -22.12 1.43
N ARG A 104 6.86 -21.90 2.28
CA ARG A 104 6.70 -22.09 3.73
C ARG A 104 5.80 -21.02 4.34
N CYS A 105 5.95 -19.76 3.95
CA CYS A 105 5.04 -18.70 4.41
C CYS A 105 3.61 -18.93 3.91
N LEU A 106 3.41 -19.38 2.66
CA LEU A 106 2.08 -19.75 2.14
C LEU A 106 1.43 -20.88 2.95
N ASN A 107 2.21 -21.86 3.40
CA ASN A 107 1.70 -22.91 4.29
C ASN A 107 1.28 -22.35 5.66
N SER A 108 2.07 -21.44 6.23
CA SER A 108 1.73 -20.72 7.46
C SER A 108 0.47 -19.87 7.30
N VAL A 109 0.27 -19.20 6.16
CA VAL A 109 -0.96 -18.44 5.86
C VAL A 109 -2.19 -19.35 5.83
N LYS A 110 -2.06 -20.57 5.29
CA LYS A 110 -3.18 -21.51 5.15
C LYS A 110 -3.58 -22.21 6.44
N LYS A 111 -2.64 -22.43 7.37
CA LYS A 111 -2.84 -23.33 8.53
C LYS A 111 -2.37 -22.78 9.87
N GLY A 112 -1.71 -21.62 9.88
CA GLY A 112 -1.08 -21.07 11.08
C GLY A 112 -2.06 -20.32 11.97
N SER A 113 -1.59 -19.99 13.17
CA SER A 113 -2.29 -19.08 14.08
C SER A 113 -2.36 -17.67 13.52
N THR A 114 -3.18 -16.80 14.11
CA THR A 114 -3.21 -15.36 13.78
C THR A 114 -1.82 -14.73 13.78
N LYS A 115 -0.96 -15.09 14.74
CA LYS A 115 0.39 -14.54 14.86
C LYS A 115 1.33 -15.13 13.80
N GLU A 116 1.25 -16.43 13.55
CA GLU A 116 2.01 -17.09 12.48
C GLU A 116 1.64 -16.50 11.10
N VAL A 117 0.35 -16.34 10.83
CA VAL A 117 -0.20 -15.76 9.60
C VAL A 117 0.26 -14.31 9.41
N ASN A 118 0.18 -13.49 10.47
CA ASN A 118 0.64 -12.10 10.42
C ASN A 118 2.13 -11.98 10.12
N ASN A 119 2.95 -12.83 10.74
CA ASN A 119 4.39 -12.85 10.47
C ASN A 119 4.68 -13.36 9.05
N ALA A 120 3.96 -14.39 8.58
CA ALA A 120 4.13 -14.93 7.24
C ALA A 120 3.80 -13.89 6.15
N PHE A 121 2.69 -13.15 6.27
CA PHE A 121 2.38 -12.06 5.35
C PHE A 121 3.46 -10.96 5.36
N HIS A 122 3.98 -10.64 6.54
CA HIS A 122 5.03 -9.64 6.65
C HIS A 122 6.35 -10.09 6.00
N VAL A 123 6.75 -11.36 6.20
CA VAL A 123 7.90 -11.95 5.50
C VAL A 123 7.69 -11.88 3.99
N ILE A 124 6.51 -12.25 3.47
CA ILE A 124 6.26 -12.24 2.02
C ILE A 124 6.34 -10.81 1.44
N GLY A 125 5.80 -9.81 2.13
CA GLY A 125 5.96 -8.41 1.70
C GLY A 125 7.42 -7.94 1.73
N LEU A 126 8.21 -8.38 2.73
CA LEU A 126 9.65 -8.11 2.76
C LEU A 126 10.37 -8.80 1.59
N LEU A 127 10.03 -10.04 1.24
CA LEU A 127 10.56 -10.71 0.04
C LEU A 127 10.28 -9.89 -1.22
N ALA A 128 9.04 -9.43 -1.41
CA ALA A 128 8.67 -8.61 -2.57
C ALA A 128 9.39 -7.25 -2.61
N THR A 129 9.80 -6.73 -1.45
CA THR A 129 10.54 -5.47 -1.33
C THR A 129 12.05 -5.65 -1.62
N ILE A 130 12.62 -6.83 -1.32
CA ILE A 130 14.07 -7.07 -1.37
C ILE A 130 14.48 -7.76 -2.68
N VAL A 131 13.69 -8.70 -3.17
CA VAL A 131 14.00 -9.45 -4.39
C VAL A 131 13.92 -8.52 -5.60
N GLY A 132 15.00 -8.49 -6.39
CA GLY A 132 15.11 -7.70 -7.62
C GLY A 132 14.73 -8.44 -8.90
N CYS A 133 14.58 -9.76 -8.85
CA CYS A 133 14.24 -10.58 -10.01
C CYS A 133 12.73 -10.51 -10.31
N GLU A 134 12.38 -10.04 -11.51
CA GLU A 134 10.99 -9.85 -11.96
C GLU A 134 10.19 -11.17 -11.99
N ASP A 135 10.80 -12.28 -12.42
CA ASP A 135 10.13 -13.60 -12.44
C ASP A 135 9.70 -14.04 -11.04
N LYS A 136 10.57 -13.84 -10.04
CA LYS A 136 10.29 -14.16 -8.64
C LYS A 136 9.18 -13.26 -8.09
N LEU A 137 9.19 -11.96 -8.42
CA LEU A 137 8.14 -11.02 -7.98
C LEU A 137 6.78 -11.38 -8.58
N SER A 138 6.76 -11.73 -9.86
CA SER A 138 5.57 -12.20 -10.57
C SER A 138 5.04 -13.51 -9.97
N GLU A 139 5.94 -14.42 -9.56
CA GLU A 139 5.58 -15.63 -8.83
C GLU A 139 4.93 -15.32 -7.47
N ILE A 140 5.52 -14.42 -6.66
CA ILE A 140 4.90 -13.97 -5.39
C ILE A 140 3.48 -13.48 -5.67
N TYR A 141 3.33 -12.57 -6.63
CA TYR A 141 2.04 -11.95 -6.95
C TYR A 141 0.99 -12.99 -7.35
N ARG A 142 1.31 -13.87 -8.31
CA ARG A 142 0.40 -14.89 -8.83
C ARG A 142 -0.01 -15.92 -7.76
N GLU A 143 0.91 -16.34 -6.91
CA GLU A 143 0.63 -17.34 -5.86
C GLU A 143 -0.19 -16.75 -4.70
N LEU A 144 0.00 -15.46 -4.37
CA LEU A 144 -0.66 -14.85 -3.23
C LEU A 144 -1.99 -14.20 -3.56
N LEU A 145 -2.20 -13.65 -4.76
CA LEU A 145 -3.41 -12.92 -5.09
C LEU A 145 -4.70 -13.74 -4.82
N PRO A 146 -4.80 -15.03 -5.22
CA PRO A 146 -5.98 -15.86 -4.92
C PRO A 146 -6.16 -16.15 -3.43
N VAL A 147 -5.04 -16.24 -2.68
CA VAL A 147 -5.07 -16.47 -1.23
C VAL A 147 -5.56 -15.21 -0.51
N LEU A 148 -5.07 -14.04 -0.90
CA LEU A 148 -5.43 -12.76 -0.32
C LEU A 148 -6.87 -12.37 -0.63
N SER A 149 -7.33 -12.58 -1.87
CA SER A 149 -8.72 -12.30 -2.24
C SER A 149 -9.74 -13.14 -1.46
N GLY A 150 -9.42 -14.42 -1.21
CA GLY A 150 -10.27 -15.31 -0.41
C GLY A 150 -10.22 -15.06 1.11
N THR A 151 -9.14 -14.44 1.61
CA THR A 151 -8.90 -14.24 3.05
C THR A 151 -9.22 -12.83 3.55
N LEU A 152 -9.35 -11.84 2.65
CA LEU A 152 -9.66 -10.47 3.04
C LEU A 152 -11.07 -10.35 3.63
N LYS A 153 -11.13 -10.46 4.95
CA LYS A 153 -12.31 -10.27 5.80
C LYS A 153 -11.88 -9.48 7.03
N SER A 154 -12.83 -8.81 7.68
CA SER A 154 -12.53 -8.07 8.92
C SER A 154 -12.13 -9.01 10.04
N GLY A 155 -10.96 -8.77 10.63
CA GLY A 155 -10.36 -9.63 11.62
C GLY A 155 -8.97 -9.15 12.07
N PRO A 156 -8.31 -9.88 12.98
CA PRO A 156 -7.02 -9.48 13.56
C PRO A 156 -5.84 -9.52 12.58
N THR A 157 -6.02 -10.10 11.40
CA THR A 157 -4.99 -10.22 10.35
C THR A 157 -5.17 -9.23 9.19
N THR A 158 -6.30 -8.51 9.15
CA THR A 158 -6.72 -7.72 7.98
C THR A 158 -5.71 -6.66 7.59
N VAL A 159 -5.12 -5.93 8.55
CA VAL A 159 -4.07 -4.93 8.26
C VAL A 159 -2.88 -5.58 7.55
N LYS A 160 -2.43 -6.76 8.01
CA LYS A 160 -1.30 -7.47 7.39
C LYS A 160 -1.63 -8.03 6.02
N ILE A 161 -2.87 -8.45 5.79
CA ILE A 161 -3.37 -8.85 4.47
C ILE A 161 -3.34 -7.65 3.51
N LEU A 162 -3.88 -6.49 3.92
CA LEU A 162 -3.88 -5.27 3.13
C LEU A 162 -2.46 -4.79 2.82
N ASP A 163 -1.59 -4.78 3.83
CA ASP A 163 -0.17 -4.43 3.68
C ASP A 163 0.53 -5.34 2.67
N CYS A 164 0.35 -6.65 2.83
CA CYS A 164 0.97 -7.63 1.94
C CYS A 164 0.43 -7.48 0.52
N LEU A 165 -0.90 -7.38 0.33
CA LEU A 165 -1.53 -7.22 -0.98
C LEU A 165 -1.00 -5.98 -1.71
N ALA A 166 -0.91 -4.85 -1.01
CA ALA A 166 -0.40 -3.61 -1.58
C ALA A 166 1.07 -3.73 -1.98
N ILE A 167 1.93 -4.30 -1.11
CA ILE A 167 3.37 -4.45 -1.41
C ILE A 167 3.60 -5.40 -2.59
N ILE A 168 2.95 -6.56 -2.61
CA ILE A 168 3.18 -7.55 -3.69
C ILE A 168 2.64 -7.06 -5.02
N ALA A 169 1.53 -6.33 -5.05
CA ALA A 169 0.97 -5.79 -6.28
C ALA A 169 1.81 -4.61 -6.79
N PHE A 170 2.26 -3.72 -5.90
CA PHE A 170 3.12 -2.59 -6.24
C PHE A 170 4.44 -3.03 -6.90
N PHE A 171 5.03 -4.13 -6.40
CA PHE A 171 6.33 -4.60 -6.87
C PHE A 171 6.27 -5.76 -7.87
N GLY A 172 5.18 -6.52 -7.91
CA GLY A 172 5.08 -7.78 -8.65
C GLY A 172 4.02 -7.81 -9.74
N ALA A 173 3.14 -6.80 -9.85
CA ALA A 173 2.23 -6.69 -10.98
C ALA A 173 3.02 -6.31 -12.24
N ILE A 174 2.82 -7.06 -13.34
CA ILE A 174 3.54 -6.83 -14.60
C ILE A 174 2.88 -5.76 -15.48
N ASN A 175 1.62 -5.44 -15.24
CA ASN A 175 0.85 -4.46 -16.01
C ASN A 175 -0.17 -3.73 -15.12
N SER A 176 -0.83 -2.72 -15.69
CA SER A 176 -1.83 -1.92 -14.97
C SER A 176 -3.07 -2.73 -14.62
N GLU A 177 -3.48 -3.69 -15.45
CA GLU A 177 -4.66 -4.53 -15.20
C GLU A 177 -4.50 -5.40 -13.94
N GLU A 178 -3.32 -5.97 -13.73
CA GLU A 178 -2.99 -6.73 -12.52
C GLU A 178 -2.97 -5.81 -11.29
N ALA A 179 -2.29 -4.67 -11.36
CA ALA A 179 -2.29 -3.70 -10.26
C ALA A 179 -3.72 -3.22 -9.91
N GLU A 180 -4.54 -2.94 -10.93
CA GLU A 180 -5.95 -2.57 -10.78
C GLU A 180 -6.78 -3.72 -10.20
N SER A 181 -6.47 -4.98 -10.51
CA SER A 181 -7.15 -6.15 -9.92
C SER A 181 -6.92 -6.24 -8.41
N ALA A 182 -5.68 -6.04 -7.95
CA ALA A 182 -5.36 -5.98 -6.52
C ALA A 182 -6.03 -4.76 -5.85
N MET A 183 -6.02 -3.62 -6.53
CA MET A 183 -6.66 -2.40 -6.08
C MET A 183 -8.19 -2.56 -5.97
N HIS A 184 -8.82 -3.34 -6.86
CA HIS A 184 -10.25 -3.64 -6.84
C HIS A 184 -10.64 -4.53 -5.66
N ILE A 185 -9.79 -5.50 -5.29
CA ILE A 185 -9.99 -6.30 -4.07
C ILE A 185 -10.05 -5.40 -2.83
N ILE A 186 -9.15 -4.42 -2.73
CA ILE A 186 -9.13 -3.45 -1.63
C ILE A 186 -10.34 -2.51 -1.72
N TRP A 187 -10.71 -2.06 -2.92
CA TRP A 187 -11.87 -1.21 -3.13
C TRP A 187 -13.18 -1.86 -2.67
N ASN A 188 -13.40 -3.12 -3.03
CA ASN A 188 -14.56 -3.90 -2.58
C ASN A 188 -14.62 -4.05 -1.05
N TYR A 189 -13.46 -4.03 -0.37
CA TYR A 189 -13.40 -4.03 1.09
C TYR A 189 -13.77 -2.67 1.69
N ILE A 190 -13.35 -1.57 1.07
CA ILE A 190 -13.60 -0.19 1.50
C ILE A 190 -15.06 0.24 1.22
N ASN A 191 -15.55 -0.10 0.03
CA ASN A 191 -16.84 0.28 -0.50
C ASN A 191 -17.56 -0.94 -1.11
N PRO A 192 -18.10 -1.84 -0.26
CA PRO A 192 -18.79 -3.03 -0.75
C PRO A 192 -20.02 -2.62 -1.57
N GLU A 193 -20.16 -3.18 -2.77
CA GLU A 193 -21.41 -3.06 -3.54
C GLU A 193 -22.58 -3.65 -2.74
N PHE A 194 -23.77 -3.04 -2.84
CA PHE A 194 -24.97 -3.47 -2.13
C PHE A 194 -25.19 -4.99 -2.28
N GLY A 195 -25.01 -5.75 -1.19
CA GLY A 195 -25.31 -7.19 -1.16
C GLY A 195 -24.26 -8.09 -0.51
N TYR A 196 -23.02 -7.63 -0.29
CA TYR A 196 -22.04 -8.38 0.50
C TYR A 196 -22.16 -8.08 1.99
N ASP A 197 -23.03 -8.87 2.61
CA ASP A 197 -23.16 -9.26 4.02
C ASP A 197 -22.97 -8.21 5.13
N VAL A 198 -23.87 -8.28 6.11
CA VAL A 198 -24.24 -7.27 7.13
C VAL A 198 -23.11 -6.91 8.12
N ASN A 199 -21.87 -7.37 7.91
CA ASN A 199 -20.73 -7.19 8.81
C ASN A 199 -19.78 -6.02 8.48
N THR A 200 -19.92 -5.36 7.32
CA THR A 200 -19.03 -4.24 6.90
C THR A 200 -19.30 -2.91 7.60
N LYS A 201 -20.42 -2.78 8.34
CA LYS A 201 -20.72 -1.56 9.12
C LYS A 201 -19.88 -1.39 10.39
N ASN A 202 -19.09 -2.40 10.78
CA ASN A 202 -18.24 -2.39 11.97
C ASN A 202 -16.74 -2.56 11.62
N ASN A 203 -16.28 -2.02 10.50
CA ASN A 203 -14.84 -1.90 10.28
C ASN A 203 -14.29 -0.85 11.25
N SER A 204 -13.29 -1.22 12.05
CA SER A 204 -12.64 -0.25 12.93
C SER A 204 -12.01 0.87 12.09
N VAL A 205 -11.90 2.06 12.69
CA VAL A 205 -11.26 3.22 12.06
C VAL A 205 -9.88 2.83 11.49
N GLU A 206 -9.13 2.03 12.24
CA GLU A 206 -7.78 1.60 11.85
C GLU A 206 -7.81 0.74 10.59
N LEU A 207 -8.78 -0.18 10.45
CA LEU A 207 -8.92 -1.04 9.28
C LEU A 207 -9.30 -0.24 8.03
N LEU A 208 -10.23 0.70 8.16
CA LEU A 208 -10.62 1.57 7.06
C LEU A 208 -9.44 2.42 6.59
N VAL A 209 -8.72 3.05 7.52
CA VAL A 209 -7.54 3.88 7.21
C VAL A 209 -6.44 3.04 6.55
N ALA A 210 -6.16 1.83 7.06
CA ALA A 210 -5.18 0.94 6.46
C ALA A 210 -5.57 0.53 5.03
N ALA A 211 -6.85 0.24 4.80
CA ALA A 211 -7.34 -0.11 3.48
C ALA A 211 -7.23 1.05 2.49
N ILE A 212 -7.63 2.27 2.90
CA ILE A 212 -7.49 3.47 2.07
C ILE A 212 -6.02 3.68 1.68
N TYR A 213 -5.09 3.61 2.63
CA TYR A 213 -3.67 3.77 2.30
C TYR A 213 -3.10 2.64 1.44
N ALA A 214 -3.58 1.41 1.58
CA ALA A 214 -3.20 0.31 0.70
C ALA A 214 -3.67 0.57 -0.74
N TRP A 215 -4.91 1.07 -0.90
CA TRP A 215 -5.45 1.46 -2.20
C TRP A 215 -4.68 2.64 -2.81
N LEU A 216 -4.37 3.68 -2.02
CA LEU A 216 -3.58 4.84 -2.47
C LEU A 216 -2.15 4.47 -2.85
N PHE A 217 -1.53 3.54 -2.13
CA PHE A 217 -0.21 3.04 -2.46
C PHE A 217 -0.19 2.37 -3.84
N LEU A 218 -1.20 1.58 -4.18
CA LEU A 218 -1.33 1.00 -5.53
C LEU A 218 -1.66 2.06 -6.58
N LEU A 219 -2.56 2.99 -6.29
CA LEU A 219 -2.83 4.10 -7.22
C LEU A 219 -1.55 4.89 -7.54
N SER A 220 -0.68 5.09 -6.54
CA SER A 220 0.59 5.77 -6.72
C SER A 220 1.62 5.00 -7.55
N SER A 221 1.38 3.73 -7.90
CA SER A 221 2.26 2.96 -8.80
C SER A 221 1.88 3.12 -10.27
N MET A 222 0.81 3.86 -10.57
CA MET A 222 0.24 3.95 -11.92
C MET A 222 0.05 5.40 -12.36
N GLU A 223 0.35 5.65 -13.63
CA GLU A 223 0.02 6.93 -14.27
C GLU A 223 -1.47 6.98 -14.58
N GLY A 224 -2.09 8.16 -14.39
CA GLY A 224 -3.53 8.34 -14.53
C GLY A 224 -4.08 7.81 -15.85
N PHE A 225 -3.35 8.01 -16.97
CA PHE A 225 -3.79 7.57 -18.29
C PHE A 225 -3.86 6.04 -18.45
N ARG A 226 -3.16 5.26 -17.60
CA ARG A 226 -3.16 3.78 -17.65
C ARG A 226 -4.35 3.14 -16.93
N LEU A 227 -5.06 3.90 -16.10
CA LEU A 227 -6.21 3.41 -15.32
C LEU A 227 -7.42 3.08 -16.21
N SER A 228 -8.24 2.13 -15.79
CA SER A 228 -9.52 1.83 -16.41
C SER A 228 -10.55 2.96 -16.23
N TYR A 229 -11.36 3.19 -17.26
CA TYR A 229 -12.52 4.11 -17.21
C TYR A 229 -13.73 3.50 -16.47
N ILE A 230 -13.67 2.22 -16.12
CA ILE A 230 -14.84 1.46 -15.64
C ILE A 230 -14.83 1.36 -14.11
N TYR A 231 -13.67 1.10 -13.51
CA TYR A 231 -13.61 0.61 -12.12
C TYR A 231 -13.70 1.69 -11.04
N TRP A 232 -13.25 2.92 -11.34
CA TRP A 232 -13.02 3.93 -10.29
C TRP A 232 -14.09 5.02 -10.23
N LYS A 233 -15.12 4.91 -11.07
CA LYS A 233 -16.24 5.83 -11.13
C LYS A 233 -16.92 5.99 -9.77
N GLY A 234 -17.00 7.23 -9.30
CA GLY A 234 -17.60 7.58 -8.01
C GLY A 234 -16.63 7.60 -6.84
N ALA A 235 -15.35 7.26 -7.02
CA ALA A 235 -14.37 7.31 -5.96
C ALA A 235 -14.19 8.73 -5.37
N ILE A 236 -14.25 9.77 -6.21
CA ILE A 236 -14.21 11.16 -5.73
C ILE A 236 -15.37 11.43 -4.76
N SER A 237 -16.58 11.01 -5.12
CA SER A 237 -17.77 11.18 -4.27
C SER A 237 -17.63 10.39 -2.96
N TYR A 238 -17.16 9.15 -3.04
CA TYR A 238 -16.91 8.31 -1.88
C TYR A 238 -15.96 8.97 -0.88
N PHE A 239 -14.77 9.38 -1.32
CA PHE A 239 -13.80 10.03 -0.44
C PHE A 239 -14.28 11.41 0.04
N ALA A 240 -14.99 12.16 -0.79
CA ALA A 240 -15.58 13.44 -0.38
C ALA A 240 -16.64 13.27 0.72
N ASN A 241 -17.34 12.13 0.79
CA ASN A 241 -18.29 11.84 1.85
C ASN A 241 -17.59 11.37 3.14
N LEU A 242 -16.43 10.71 3.03
CA LEU A 242 -15.62 10.36 4.20
C LEU A 242 -15.02 11.58 4.93
N LEU A 243 -14.97 12.75 4.30
CA LEU A 243 -14.56 13.99 4.95
C LEU A 243 -15.53 14.42 6.07
N ASP A 244 -16.79 14.00 6.00
CA ASP A 244 -17.81 14.29 7.02
C ASP A 244 -17.76 13.29 8.21
N HIS A 245 -16.76 12.39 8.24
CA HIS A 245 -16.59 11.40 9.31
C HIS A 245 -16.10 12.06 10.62
N ASN A 246 -16.55 11.55 11.77
CA ASN A 246 -16.16 12.08 13.09
C ASN A 246 -14.70 11.79 13.50
N ASN A 247 -13.91 11.16 12.65
CA ASN A 247 -12.57 10.68 13.02
C ASN A 247 -11.52 11.29 12.09
N LYS A 248 -10.59 12.05 12.69
CA LYS A 248 -9.54 12.75 11.95
C LYS A 248 -8.65 11.87 11.09
N LEU A 249 -8.43 10.61 11.46
CA LEU A 249 -7.58 9.69 10.69
C LEU A 249 -8.28 9.30 9.39
N VAL A 250 -9.59 9.08 9.45
CA VAL A 250 -10.43 8.82 8.26
C VAL A 250 -10.46 10.05 7.37
N CYS A 251 -10.73 11.24 7.93
CA CYS A 251 -10.74 12.48 7.17
C CYS A 251 -9.38 12.79 6.53
N GLY A 252 -8.28 12.53 7.25
CA GLY A 252 -6.92 12.69 6.74
C GLY A 252 -6.62 11.75 5.57
N ALA A 253 -6.95 10.46 5.70
CA ALA A 253 -6.78 9.48 4.63
C ALA A 253 -7.65 9.82 3.41
N ALA A 254 -8.89 10.25 3.62
CA ALA A 254 -9.78 10.69 2.54
C ALA A 254 -9.30 11.97 1.86
N SER A 255 -8.73 12.92 2.61
CA SER A 255 -8.15 14.14 2.06
C SER A 255 -6.95 13.82 1.17
N GLU A 256 -6.02 12.99 1.65
CA GLU A 256 -4.86 12.57 0.85
C GLU A 256 -5.27 11.74 -0.37
N ALA A 257 -6.35 10.95 -0.26
CA ALA A 257 -6.92 10.24 -1.39
C ALA A 257 -7.38 11.19 -2.50
N LEU A 258 -8.10 12.25 -2.13
CA LEU A 258 -8.50 13.30 -3.06
C LEU A 258 -7.28 14.03 -3.64
N GLY A 259 -6.27 14.35 -2.80
CA GLY A 259 -5.01 14.94 -3.28
C GLY A 259 -4.35 14.12 -4.38
N LEU A 260 -4.16 12.82 -4.13
CA LEU A 260 -3.56 11.90 -5.11
C LEU A 260 -4.41 11.75 -6.37
N ILE A 261 -5.73 11.55 -6.23
CA ILE A 261 -6.65 11.43 -7.38
C ILE A 261 -6.55 12.65 -8.29
N PHE A 262 -6.52 13.86 -7.73
CA PHE A 262 -6.39 15.08 -8.54
C PHE A 262 -5.01 15.22 -9.19
N GLU A 263 -3.94 14.78 -8.51
CA GLU A 263 -2.61 14.77 -9.11
C GLU A 263 -2.48 13.80 -10.29
N THR A 264 -3.31 12.75 -10.36
CA THR A 264 -3.29 11.81 -11.50
C THR A 264 -3.58 12.46 -12.86
N GLY A 265 -4.28 13.60 -12.87
CA GLY A 265 -4.72 14.25 -14.10
C GLY A 265 -5.81 13.51 -14.89
N SER A 266 -6.37 12.42 -14.37
CA SER A 266 -7.40 11.60 -15.05
C SER A 266 -8.73 11.55 -14.28
N LEU A 267 -9.25 12.72 -13.91
CA LEU A 267 -10.45 12.89 -13.10
C LEU A 267 -11.70 12.22 -13.69
N GLU A 268 -11.79 12.15 -15.01
CA GLU A 268 -12.87 11.52 -15.76
C GLU A 268 -13.04 10.03 -15.44
N LYS A 269 -11.99 9.37 -14.93
CA LYS A 269 -12.02 7.96 -14.54
C LYS A 269 -12.57 7.75 -13.13
N PHE A 270 -12.53 8.78 -12.29
CA PHE A 270 -12.95 8.73 -10.90
C PHE A 270 -14.30 9.43 -10.64
N TRP A 271 -14.73 10.27 -11.57
CA TRP A 271 -15.98 11.03 -11.48
C TRP A 271 -17.16 10.26 -12.08
N ASN A 272 -18.35 10.47 -11.51
CA ASN A 272 -19.61 9.99 -12.09
C ASN A 272 -20.22 11.11 -12.92
N GLU A 273 -20.31 10.93 -14.23
CA GLU A 273 -21.05 11.86 -15.09
C GLU A 273 -22.52 11.91 -14.65
N GLU A 274 -23.00 13.08 -14.27
CA GLU A 274 -24.43 13.33 -14.12
C GLU A 274 -25.06 13.45 -15.52
N GLN A 275 -26.22 12.82 -15.72
CA GLN A 275 -26.94 12.81 -16.99
C GLN A 275 -27.22 14.24 -17.46
N GLY A 276 -26.53 14.69 -18.51
CA GLY A 276 -26.60 16.06 -19.04
C GLY A 276 -25.54 16.33 -20.11
N SER A 277 -25.45 17.58 -20.59
CA SER A 277 -24.40 18.01 -21.50
C SER A 277 -23.03 17.78 -20.85
N SER A 278 -22.18 16.95 -21.46
CA SER A 278 -20.84 16.65 -20.93
C SER A 278 -20.01 17.95 -20.89
N PRO A 279 -19.66 18.47 -19.69
CA PRO A 279 -18.84 19.66 -19.58
C PRO A 279 -17.44 19.39 -20.14
N THR A 280 -16.75 20.43 -20.60
CA THR A 280 -15.34 20.29 -20.99
C THR A 280 -14.52 19.85 -19.77
N TYR A 281 -13.45 19.09 -19.96
CA TYR A 281 -12.59 18.62 -18.85
C TYR A 281 -12.17 19.76 -17.91
N SER A 282 -11.80 20.93 -18.46
CA SER A 282 -11.42 22.11 -17.67
C SER A 282 -12.55 22.63 -16.78
N GLN A 283 -13.79 22.63 -17.28
CA GLN A 283 -14.97 23.06 -16.53
C GLN A 283 -15.31 22.04 -15.43
N MET A 284 -15.24 20.74 -15.76
CA MET A 284 -15.40 19.66 -14.79
C MET A 284 -14.36 19.79 -13.66
N GLN A 285 -13.09 19.92 -14.02
CA GLN A 285 -11.98 20.04 -13.07
C GLN A 285 -12.18 21.24 -12.14
N GLN A 286 -12.50 22.42 -12.68
CA GLN A 286 -12.71 23.63 -11.85
C GLN A 286 -13.89 23.47 -10.89
N SER A 287 -14.99 22.89 -11.35
CA SER A 287 -16.16 22.61 -10.50
C SER A 287 -15.82 21.64 -9.37
N LEU A 288 -15.09 20.56 -9.70
CA LEU A 288 -14.65 19.57 -8.74
C LEU A 288 -13.67 20.15 -7.73
N VAL A 289 -12.66 20.91 -8.17
CA VAL A 289 -11.73 21.60 -7.27
C VAL A 289 -12.50 22.51 -6.30
N ALA A 290 -13.42 23.33 -6.79
CA ALA A 290 -14.20 24.24 -5.94
C ALA A 290 -15.06 23.48 -4.91
N HIS A 291 -15.74 22.42 -5.34
CA HIS A 291 -16.57 21.60 -4.47
C HIS A 291 -15.74 20.87 -3.40
N ILE A 292 -14.65 20.22 -3.81
CA ILE A 292 -13.78 19.45 -2.92
C ILE A 292 -13.05 20.38 -1.95
N LEU A 293 -12.53 21.52 -2.42
CA LEU A 293 -11.90 22.52 -1.55
C LEU A 293 -12.87 22.96 -0.44
N LYS A 294 -14.14 23.24 -0.76
CA LYS A 294 -15.15 23.59 0.25
C LYS A 294 -15.32 22.48 1.30
N LYS A 295 -15.40 21.21 0.87
CA LYS A 295 -15.55 20.07 1.79
C LYS A 295 -14.31 19.84 2.66
N VAL A 296 -13.11 19.81 2.07
CA VAL A 296 -11.85 19.60 2.81
C VAL A 296 -11.62 20.74 3.80
N ASN A 297 -11.93 21.99 3.42
CA ASN A 297 -11.77 23.14 4.31
C ASN A 297 -12.76 23.11 5.49
N SER A 298 -14.00 22.66 5.25
CA SER A 298 -14.97 22.38 6.32
C SER A 298 -14.43 21.32 7.31
N ALA A 299 -13.93 20.20 6.81
CA ALA A 299 -13.32 19.15 7.62
C ALA A 299 -12.11 19.67 8.40
N TYR A 300 -11.27 20.50 7.78
CA TYR A 300 -10.12 21.12 8.43
C TYR A 300 -10.53 22.03 9.59
N ILE A 301 -11.52 22.91 9.39
CA ILE A 301 -12.02 23.81 10.43
C ILE A 301 -12.55 23.02 11.63
N ASN A 302 -13.30 21.95 11.38
CA ASN A 302 -13.88 21.11 12.43
C ASN A 302 -12.82 20.37 13.27
N LEU A 303 -11.69 20.00 12.65
CA LEU A 303 -10.65 19.16 13.28
C LEU A 303 -9.37 19.93 13.63
N ARG A 304 -9.29 21.24 13.33
CA ARG A 304 -8.10 22.10 13.48
C ARG A 304 -7.51 22.09 14.88
N THR A 305 -8.34 21.94 15.91
CA THR A 305 -7.90 21.93 17.31
C THR A 305 -7.24 20.63 17.74
N GLU A 306 -7.24 19.61 16.88
CA GLU A 306 -6.58 18.34 17.15
C GLU A 306 -5.13 18.34 16.66
N ASN A 307 -4.22 17.77 17.46
CA ASN A 307 -2.76 17.80 17.25
C ASN A 307 -2.23 17.24 15.91
N ASN A 308 -3.07 16.71 15.01
CA ASN A 308 -2.66 16.00 13.78
C ASN A 308 -3.47 16.43 12.52
N ALA A 309 -3.99 17.66 12.47
CA ALA A 309 -4.74 18.16 11.29
C ALA A 309 -3.84 18.53 10.08
N ASP A 310 -2.54 18.22 10.13
CA ASP A 310 -1.55 18.62 9.11
C ASP A 310 -1.85 18.03 7.74
N LYS A 311 -2.32 16.77 7.67
CA LYS A 311 -2.67 16.10 6.41
C LYS A 311 -3.77 16.82 5.66
N ILE A 312 -4.84 17.17 6.37
CA ILE A 312 -5.97 17.90 5.81
C ILE A 312 -5.52 19.30 5.38
N ARG A 313 -4.73 19.99 6.22
CA ARG A 313 -4.16 21.30 5.89
C ARG A 313 -3.31 21.28 4.62
N ASN A 314 -2.48 20.25 4.44
CA ASN A 314 -1.62 20.09 3.28
C ASN A 314 -2.45 19.95 1.99
N VAL A 315 -3.56 19.22 2.05
CA VAL A 315 -4.50 19.07 0.93
C VAL A 315 -5.26 20.37 0.66
N VAL A 316 -5.70 21.12 1.69
CA VAL A 316 -6.30 22.45 1.50
C VAL A 316 -5.34 23.35 0.72
N ARG A 317 -4.08 23.44 1.15
CA ARG A 317 -3.05 24.25 0.46
C ARG A 317 -2.83 23.80 -0.98
N TYR A 318 -2.84 22.50 -1.23
CA TYR A 318 -2.72 21.95 -2.58
C TYR A 318 -3.86 22.45 -3.48
N PHE A 319 -5.11 22.40 -3.02
CA PHE A 319 -6.25 22.90 -3.81
C PHE A 319 -6.29 24.43 -3.95
N GLU A 320 -5.72 25.19 -3.00
CA GLU A 320 -5.64 26.65 -3.07
C GLU A 320 -4.52 27.15 -4.00
N SER A 321 -3.39 26.45 -4.04
CA SER A 321 -2.16 26.93 -4.70
C SER A 321 -1.70 26.08 -5.87
N ALA A 322 -2.29 24.89 -6.08
CA ALA A 322 -1.82 23.85 -7.00
C ALA A 322 -0.38 23.35 -6.71
N HIS A 323 0.15 23.60 -5.51
CA HIS A 323 1.48 23.14 -5.09
C HIS A 323 1.38 22.03 -4.05
N VAL A 324 2.05 20.91 -4.30
CA VAL A 324 2.20 19.83 -3.32
C VAL A 324 3.21 20.25 -2.26
N PRO A 325 2.91 20.13 -0.96
CA PRO A 325 3.86 20.45 0.09
C PRO A 325 5.12 19.58 -0.01
N ALA A 326 6.29 20.24 -0.07
CA ALA A 326 7.56 19.52 -0.10
C ALA A 326 7.84 18.90 1.28
N GLU A 327 7.94 17.57 1.33
CA GLU A 327 8.41 16.84 2.50
C GLU A 327 9.88 16.47 2.32
N SER A 328 10.64 16.43 3.41
CA SER A 328 12.05 16.05 3.34
C SER A 328 12.41 15.02 4.39
N LEU A 329 13.27 14.07 3.99
CA LEU A 329 13.77 13.01 4.84
C LEU A 329 15.29 12.96 4.73
N VAL A 330 15.99 12.96 5.87
CA VAL A 330 17.45 12.85 5.88
C VAL A 330 17.87 11.38 6.04
N VAL A 331 18.59 10.85 5.06
CA VAL A 331 19.20 9.51 5.07
C VAL A 331 20.68 9.65 4.74
N LYS A 332 21.58 9.09 5.58
CA LYS A 332 23.05 9.23 5.43
C LYS A 332 23.53 10.66 5.12
N ARG A 333 22.98 11.67 5.83
CA ARG A 333 23.30 13.10 5.67
C ARG A 333 22.92 13.69 4.31
N LYS A 334 22.13 12.97 3.51
CA LYS A 334 21.50 13.49 2.30
C LYS A 334 20.02 13.69 2.51
N VAL A 335 19.49 14.73 1.88
CA VAL A 335 18.07 15.08 1.96
C VAL A 335 17.36 14.48 0.75
N LEU A 336 16.46 13.53 0.98
CA LEU A 336 15.43 13.13 0.03
C LEU A 336 14.32 14.17 0.11
N THR A 337 14.04 14.86 -1.00
CA THR A 337 12.92 15.80 -1.11
C THR A 337 11.80 15.14 -1.90
N LEU A 338 10.59 15.12 -1.34
CA LEU A 338 9.39 14.61 -1.99
C LEU A 338 8.60 15.79 -2.53
N SER A 339 8.22 15.74 -3.79
CA SER A 339 7.53 16.85 -4.48
C SER A 339 6.17 16.47 -5.08
N SER A 340 5.70 15.25 -4.85
CA SER A 340 4.42 14.71 -5.37
C SER A 340 3.66 13.92 -4.32
N TRP A 341 2.33 13.88 -4.42
CA TRP A 341 1.48 13.00 -3.61
C TRP A 341 1.85 11.53 -3.86
N TYR A 342 2.26 11.18 -5.09
CA TYR A 342 2.81 9.88 -5.43
C TYR A 342 3.94 9.49 -4.48
N GLN A 343 4.99 10.30 -4.39
CA GLN A 343 6.16 10.02 -3.56
C GLN A 343 5.82 10.04 -2.05
N ILE A 344 5.00 11.00 -1.61
CA ILE A 344 4.61 11.14 -0.19
C ILE A 344 3.86 9.88 0.27
N ILE A 345 2.87 9.42 -0.51
CA ILE A 345 2.08 8.22 -0.20
C ILE A 345 2.95 6.97 -0.22
N GLN A 346 3.80 6.81 -1.23
CA GLN A 346 4.74 5.68 -1.33
C GLN A 346 5.65 5.62 -0.11
N LEU A 347 6.27 6.75 0.26
CA LEU A 347 7.18 6.81 1.39
C LEU A 347 6.46 6.52 2.70
N GLN A 348 5.29 7.12 2.93
CA GLN A 348 4.51 6.90 4.14
C GLN A 348 4.14 5.43 4.31
N PHE A 349 3.67 4.78 3.23
CA PHE A 349 3.28 3.38 3.25
C PHE A 349 4.47 2.48 3.54
N LEU A 350 5.58 2.65 2.80
CA LEU A 350 6.80 1.87 2.96
C LEU A 350 7.45 2.08 4.34
N LYS A 351 7.44 3.31 4.87
CA LYS A 351 7.94 3.62 6.21
C LYS A 351 7.13 2.92 7.29
N ARG A 352 5.80 2.89 7.17
CA ARG A 352 4.94 2.14 8.10
C ARG A 352 5.15 0.64 7.98
N PHE A 353 5.25 0.12 6.75
CA PHE A 353 5.43 -1.31 6.50
C PHE A 353 6.76 -1.81 7.06
N LEU A 354 7.87 -1.14 6.72
CA LEU A 354 9.24 -1.55 7.10
C LEU A 354 9.60 -1.18 8.55
N ALA A 355 8.86 -0.27 9.18
CA ALA A 355 9.07 0.18 10.56
C ALA A 355 10.55 0.50 10.85
N ASP A 356 11.17 -0.18 11.82
CA ASP A 356 12.56 0.04 12.23
C ASP A 356 13.57 -0.32 11.12
N GLY A 357 13.19 -1.17 10.16
CA GLY A 357 14.02 -1.51 9.00
C GLY A 357 14.07 -0.42 7.93
N PHE A 358 13.13 0.53 7.92
CA PHE A 358 12.96 1.50 6.84
C PHE A 358 14.24 2.27 6.50
N LYS A 359 14.93 2.78 7.53
CA LYS A 359 16.19 3.53 7.34
C LYS A 359 17.25 2.68 6.64
N LYS A 360 17.41 1.43 7.06
CA LYS A 360 18.40 0.52 6.48
C LYS A 360 18.06 0.19 5.03
N HIS A 361 16.79 -0.08 4.73
CA HIS A 361 16.37 -0.30 3.35
C HIS A 361 16.61 0.92 2.46
N MET A 362 16.31 2.15 2.93
CA MET A 362 16.64 3.36 2.15
C MET A 362 18.16 3.50 1.89
N GLU A 363 19.01 2.98 2.79
CA GLU A 363 20.47 3.06 2.68
C GLU A 363 21.13 1.98 1.82
N GLU A 364 20.47 0.82 1.67
CA GLU A 364 21.08 -0.38 1.06
C GLU A 364 20.23 -1.04 -0.04
N ASN A 365 18.90 -0.86 -0.05
CA ASN A 365 18.03 -1.48 -1.04
C ASN A 365 17.99 -0.64 -2.32
N GLU A 366 18.68 -1.11 -3.36
CA GLU A 366 18.71 -0.47 -4.68
C GLU A 366 17.32 -0.27 -5.27
N LYS A 367 16.38 -1.20 -5.02
CA LYS A 367 15.00 -1.10 -5.50
C LYS A 367 14.27 0.12 -4.93
N LEU A 368 14.39 0.35 -3.63
CA LEU A 368 13.79 1.53 -2.98
C LEU A 368 14.54 2.81 -3.33
N GLN A 369 15.86 2.74 -3.47
CA GLN A 369 16.67 3.87 -3.93
C GLN A 369 16.25 4.33 -5.32
N ASN A 370 16.07 3.38 -6.26
CA ASN A 370 15.61 3.66 -7.61
C ASN A 370 14.17 4.20 -7.61
N LEU A 371 13.28 3.66 -6.77
CA LEU A 371 11.90 4.14 -6.65
C LEU A 371 11.82 5.65 -6.30
N PHE A 372 12.74 6.15 -5.47
CA PHE A 372 12.79 7.55 -5.07
C PHE A 372 13.88 8.36 -5.80
N GLU A 373 14.52 7.80 -6.83
CA GLU A 373 15.68 8.38 -7.52
C GLU A 373 16.77 8.87 -6.54
N PHE A 374 16.92 8.18 -5.42
CA PHE A 374 17.70 8.60 -4.27
C PHE A 374 18.94 7.74 -4.12
N ASN A 375 20.12 8.34 -4.29
CA ASN A 375 21.38 7.64 -4.06
C ASN A 375 22.07 8.14 -2.78
N PRO A 376 21.98 7.40 -1.64
CA PRO A 376 22.60 7.77 -0.37
C PRO A 376 24.12 7.66 -0.40
N ARG A 377 24.68 6.83 -1.29
CA ARG A 377 26.12 6.50 -1.32
C ARG A 377 26.93 7.36 -2.30
N LYS A 378 26.28 8.02 -3.27
CA LYS A 378 26.94 8.92 -4.21
C LYS A 378 27.53 10.10 -3.43
N SER A 379 28.83 10.16 -3.19
CA SER A 379 29.41 11.35 -2.55
C SER A 379 29.20 12.57 -3.46
N ASN A 380 28.88 13.73 -2.89
CA ASN A 380 28.94 15.00 -3.63
C ASN A 380 30.42 15.42 -3.90
N ASN A 381 31.39 14.55 -3.62
CA ASN A 381 32.82 14.74 -3.84
C ASN A 381 33.30 14.09 -5.13
N LEU A 382 32.47 14.03 -6.17
CA LEU A 382 33.03 14.10 -7.50
C LEU A 382 33.44 15.56 -7.66
N GLY A 383 34.71 15.83 -7.95
CA GLY A 383 35.14 17.14 -8.46
C GLY A 383 34.30 17.56 -9.68
N PRO A 384 34.56 18.73 -10.30
CA PRO A 384 33.78 19.18 -11.46
C PRO A 384 33.58 18.01 -12.41
N GLU A 385 32.32 17.66 -12.70
CA GLU A 385 31.92 16.48 -13.48
C GLU A 385 32.86 16.32 -14.69
N LEU A 386 33.84 15.42 -14.60
CA LEU A 386 34.81 15.19 -15.68
C LEU A 386 34.15 14.56 -16.91
N TYR A 387 32.89 14.13 -16.77
CA TYR A 387 32.08 13.65 -17.86
C TYR A 387 30.61 14.00 -17.63
N VAL A 388 30.18 15.10 -18.26
CA VAL A 388 28.78 15.29 -18.64
C VAL A 388 28.64 14.58 -19.97
N SER A 389 27.76 13.58 -20.06
CA SER A 389 27.30 13.02 -21.34
C SER A 389 26.95 14.19 -22.26
N THR A 390 27.73 14.40 -23.32
CA THR A 390 27.53 15.48 -24.29
C THR A 390 26.16 15.40 -24.96
N THR A 391 25.51 14.24 -24.89
CA THR A 391 24.13 14.00 -25.31
C THR A 391 23.07 14.69 -24.44
N ASP A 392 23.31 14.93 -23.14
CA ASP A 392 22.30 15.51 -22.23
C ASP A 392 22.15 17.04 -22.33
N LYS A 393 23.03 17.72 -23.09
CA LYS A 393 22.97 19.18 -23.29
C LYS A 393 22.55 19.63 -24.70
N ILE A 394 22.27 18.71 -25.62
CA ILE A 394 21.83 19.09 -26.98
C ILE A 394 20.30 19.16 -27.01
N SER A 395 19.73 20.20 -26.41
CA SER A 395 18.33 20.56 -26.62
C SER A 395 18.22 21.83 -27.46
N VAL A 396 17.22 21.87 -28.34
CA VAL A 396 16.78 23.07 -29.04
C VAL A 396 15.39 23.38 -28.53
N ARG A 397 15.26 24.38 -27.65
CA ARG A 397 13.95 24.91 -27.27
C ARG A 397 13.45 25.78 -28.42
N PHE A 398 12.29 25.43 -28.96
CA PHE A 398 11.56 26.27 -29.90
C PHE A 398 10.12 26.40 -29.44
N PHE A 399 9.54 27.56 -29.70
CA PHE A 399 8.16 27.85 -29.35
C PHE A 399 7.25 27.34 -30.47
N LEU A 400 6.32 26.45 -30.13
CA LEU A 400 5.24 26.02 -31.02
C LEU A 400 3.94 26.65 -30.50
N PRO A 401 3.36 27.66 -31.19
CA PRO A 401 2.13 28.28 -30.73
C PRO A 401 0.95 27.31 -30.80
N GLU A 402 -0.01 27.51 -29.89
CA GLU A 402 -1.24 26.72 -29.74
C GLU A 402 -2.06 26.61 -31.04
N GLU A 403 -2.72 25.47 -31.22
CA GLU A 403 -3.52 25.20 -32.42
C GLU A 403 -4.83 25.97 -32.33
N ARG A 404 -5.09 26.81 -33.34
CA ARG A 404 -6.38 27.50 -33.40
C ARG A 404 -7.47 26.49 -33.70
N ASP A 405 -8.65 26.70 -33.11
CA ASP A 405 -9.79 25.82 -33.26
C ASP A 405 -10.06 25.50 -34.75
N GLN A 406 -9.98 24.22 -35.09
CA GLN A 406 -10.03 23.72 -36.46
C GLN A 406 -11.35 24.10 -37.15
N TYR A 407 -12.44 24.25 -36.37
CA TYR A 407 -13.77 24.61 -36.87
C TYR A 407 -13.92 26.10 -37.21
N MET A 408 -12.97 26.95 -36.79
CA MET A 408 -12.97 28.40 -37.03
C MET A 408 -12.12 28.82 -38.25
N LEU A 409 -11.49 27.87 -38.95
CA LEU A 409 -10.54 28.13 -40.04
C LEU A 409 -11.02 27.60 -41.40
N THR A 410 -10.82 28.39 -42.45
CA THR A 410 -11.08 27.94 -43.84
C THR A 410 -10.04 26.90 -44.29
N LYS A 411 -10.36 26.10 -45.30
CA LYS A 411 -9.48 25.05 -45.84
C LYS A 411 -8.10 25.57 -46.25
N GLU A 412 -8.03 26.78 -46.80
CA GLU A 412 -6.78 27.43 -47.18
C GLU A 412 -5.96 27.89 -45.97
N GLN A 413 -6.61 28.42 -44.93
CA GLN A 413 -5.96 28.83 -43.69
C GLN A 413 -5.35 27.63 -42.96
N ARG A 414 -6.07 26.50 -42.88
CA ARG A 414 -5.55 25.24 -42.32
C ARG A 414 -4.31 24.74 -43.07
N LYS A 415 -4.30 24.86 -44.39
CA LYS A 415 -3.13 24.47 -45.22
C LYS A 415 -1.93 25.38 -44.95
N LYS A 416 -2.14 26.70 -44.86
CA LYS A 416 -1.08 27.66 -44.53
C LYS A 416 -0.50 27.44 -43.14
N GLU A 417 -1.36 27.17 -42.15
CA GLU A 417 -0.94 26.91 -40.77
C GLU A 417 -0.11 25.64 -40.63
N ARG A 418 -0.51 24.56 -41.33
CA ARG A 418 0.26 23.31 -41.37
C ARG A 418 1.65 23.51 -41.97
N VAL A 419 1.73 24.22 -43.10
CA VAL A 419 3.02 24.52 -43.76
C VAL A 419 3.93 25.36 -42.86
N TRP A 420 3.35 26.36 -42.20
CA TRP A 420 4.08 27.22 -41.28
C TRP A 420 4.62 26.47 -40.06
N ARG A 421 3.82 25.58 -39.44
CA ARG A 421 4.24 24.74 -38.32
C ARG A 421 5.32 23.74 -38.70
N ASN A 422 5.17 23.07 -39.85
CA ASN A 422 6.19 22.16 -40.36
C ASN A 422 7.51 22.89 -40.60
N SER A 423 7.47 24.12 -41.12
CA SER A 423 8.67 24.94 -41.29
C SER A 423 9.38 25.25 -39.96
N ILE A 424 8.64 25.51 -38.87
CA ILE A 424 9.21 25.73 -37.54
C ILE A 424 9.87 24.45 -37.01
N LEU A 425 9.19 23.31 -37.13
CA LEU A 425 9.71 22.00 -36.72
C LEU A 425 10.98 21.63 -37.51
N ASP A 426 10.96 21.80 -38.83
CA ASP A 426 12.10 21.51 -39.70
C ASP A 426 13.29 22.42 -39.37
N LYS A 427 13.03 23.69 -39.04
CA LYS A 427 14.07 24.62 -38.60
C LYS A 427 14.69 24.19 -37.26
N ALA A 428 13.87 23.80 -36.29
CA ALA A 428 14.36 23.32 -35.00
C ALA A 428 15.17 22.01 -35.15
N LYS A 429 14.68 21.08 -35.98
CA LYS A 429 15.38 19.84 -36.31
C LYS A 429 16.72 20.12 -37.01
N THR A 430 16.75 21.06 -37.95
CA THR A 430 17.99 21.46 -38.64
C THR A 430 19.00 22.07 -37.67
N GLN A 431 18.56 22.91 -36.74
CA GLN A 431 19.42 23.48 -35.69
C GLN A 431 19.98 22.40 -34.77
N LEU A 432 19.15 21.43 -34.39
CA LEU A 432 19.56 20.28 -33.57
C LEU A 432 20.64 19.46 -34.28
N MET A 433 20.39 19.09 -35.54
CA MET A 433 21.36 18.34 -36.36
C MET A 433 22.66 19.11 -36.60
N THR A 434 22.58 20.44 -36.73
CA THR A 434 23.77 21.29 -36.87
C THR A 434 24.60 21.30 -35.58
N LYS A 435 23.95 21.38 -34.41
CA LYS A 435 24.65 21.23 -33.12
C LYS A 435 25.31 19.86 -32.99
N HIS A 436 24.62 18.78 -33.36
CA HIS A 436 25.22 17.44 -33.38
C HIS A 436 26.45 17.36 -34.30
N ARG A 437 26.38 17.95 -35.50
CA ARG A 437 27.51 17.97 -36.45
C ARG A 437 28.71 18.76 -35.92
N LEU A 438 28.47 19.90 -35.26
CA LEU A 438 29.54 20.70 -34.66
C LEU A 438 30.22 19.97 -33.50
N LEU A 439 29.42 19.38 -32.61
CA LEU A 439 29.94 18.55 -31.50
C LEU A 439 30.74 17.34 -32.00
N SER A 440 30.27 16.66 -33.04
CA SER A 440 31.02 15.56 -33.64
C SER A 440 32.35 16.00 -34.25
N LYS A 441 32.44 17.24 -34.77
CA LYS A 441 33.70 17.81 -35.27
C LYS A 441 34.66 18.18 -34.14
N GLU A 442 34.14 18.76 -33.05
CA GLU A 442 34.94 19.11 -31.86
C GLU A 442 35.52 17.86 -31.18
N LEU A 443 34.74 16.79 -31.06
CA LEU A 443 35.21 15.50 -30.53
C LEU A 443 36.33 14.91 -31.39
N ASN A 444 36.18 14.93 -32.71
CA ASN A 444 37.20 14.41 -33.63
C ASN A 444 38.47 15.28 -33.68
N SER A 445 38.41 16.55 -33.24
CA SER A 445 39.59 17.42 -33.14
C SER A 445 40.35 17.31 -31.83
N CYS A 446 39.81 16.65 -30.80
CA CYS A 446 40.48 16.44 -29.51
C CYS A 446 41.33 15.15 -29.46
N ASP A 447 41.32 14.33 -30.52
CA ASP A 447 42.11 13.09 -30.62
C ASP A 447 43.52 13.28 -31.21
N TYR A 448 43.96 14.53 -31.41
CA TYR A 448 45.33 14.89 -31.78
C TYR A 448 45.82 16.05 -30.93
N ASP A 449 46.24 15.76 -29.70
CA ASP A 449 47.30 16.48 -28.96
C ASP A 449 47.84 15.60 -27.82
#